data_AF-A0A2S7SPV6-F1
#
_entry.id   AF-A0A2S7SPV6-F1
#
_cell.length_a   1.000
_cell.length_b   1.000
_cell.length_c   1.000
_cell.angle_alpha   90.00
_cell.angle_beta   90.00
_cell.angle_gamma   90.00
#
_symmetry.space_group_name_H-M   'P 1'
#
loop_
_entity.id
_entity.type
_entity.pdbx_description
1 polymer ?
#
loop_
_entity_poly.entity_id
_entity_poly.type
_entity_poly.pdbx_seq_one_letter_code
_entity_poly.pdbx_strand_id
1 'polypeptide(L)'
;MEVMNVIMHKFLDYQPAKDAETLIIGTFNPNVEDNKANFFYSRPRNYLWTILPTAHTKKGLKNASRLEKENFSSTYKIAFIDLIENVKVHEGQEVNYEDAYLDKQEIEWRKVIEVMKELSNLKRVCFSRSTFADIPRMNKVVIEIEDYCKDNKIKFQRLVTPARFYNEAKQDQWNNFLLNDSGQPN
;
A
#
# COMPACT_ATOMS: atom_id res chain seq x y z
N MET A 1 -0.35 35.14 6.34
CA MET A 1 -0.52 33.79 6.89
C MET A 1 -0.53 32.84 5.73
N GLU A 2 0.32 31.82 5.73
CA GLU A 2 0.27 30.78 4.70
C GLU A 2 -1.00 29.96 4.89
N VAL A 3 -1.77 29.77 3.81
CA VAL A 3 -2.96 28.92 3.83
C VAL A 3 -2.49 27.47 3.71
N MET A 4 -2.90 26.64 4.66
CA MET A 4 -2.64 25.20 4.66
C MET A 4 -3.94 24.44 4.47
N ASN A 5 -3.91 23.44 3.60
CA ASN A 5 -5.02 22.55 3.30
C ASN A 5 -4.75 21.17 3.89
N VAL A 6 -5.73 20.63 4.62
CA VAL A 6 -5.68 19.25 5.12
C VAL A 6 -6.22 18.33 4.04
N ILE A 7 -5.37 17.43 3.55
CA ILE A 7 -5.76 16.45 2.54
C ILE A 7 -5.94 15.09 3.21
N MET A 8 -7.18 14.61 3.17
CA MET A 8 -7.57 13.32 3.73
C MET A 8 -7.22 12.18 2.78
N HIS A 9 -7.00 10.97 3.30
CA HIS A 9 -6.91 9.77 2.48
C HIS A 9 -8.25 9.44 1.81
N LYS A 10 -8.23 8.97 0.55
CA LYS A 10 -9.42 8.70 -0.27
C LYS A 10 -10.25 7.51 0.21
N PHE A 11 -9.60 6.50 0.79
CA PHE A 11 -10.25 5.29 1.29
C PHE A 11 -10.14 5.20 2.81
N LEU A 12 -10.57 6.25 3.52
CA LEU A 12 -10.59 6.29 4.99
C LEU A 12 -11.46 5.18 5.60
N ASP A 13 -12.61 4.94 4.98
CA ASP A 13 -13.62 4.00 5.46
C ASP A 13 -13.35 2.54 5.06
N TYR A 14 -12.27 2.28 4.30
CA TYR A 14 -11.92 0.91 3.94
C TYR A 14 -11.41 0.16 5.18
N GLN A 15 -12.06 -0.96 5.47
CA GLN A 15 -11.67 -1.88 6.53
C GLN A 15 -11.13 -3.17 5.90
N PRO A 16 -9.86 -3.53 6.14
CA PRO A 16 -9.32 -4.84 5.80
C PRO A 16 -10.23 -5.98 6.28
N ALA A 17 -10.43 -6.99 5.43
CA ALA A 17 -11.16 -8.19 5.83
C ALA A 17 -10.38 -8.93 6.93
N LYS A 18 -11.05 -9.31 8.02
CA LYS A 18 -10.41 -9.92 9.20
C LYS A 18 -9.68 -11.24 8.91
N ASP A 19 -10.10 -11.92 7.86
CA ASP A 19 -9.51 -13.19 7.41
C ASP A 19 -8.34 -13.01 6.41
N ALA A 20 -7.93 -11.76 6.14
CA ALA A 20 -6.81 -11.47 5.25
C ALA A 20 -5.52 -12.18 5.70
N GLU A 21 -4.81 -12.75 4.73
CA GLU A 21 -3.51 -13.41 4.93
C GLU A 21 -2.35 -12.55 4.43
N THR A 22 -2.64 -11.60 3.54
CA THR A 22 -1.66 -10.65 2.98
C THR A 22 -2.15 -9.23 3.18
N LEU A 23 -1.30 -8.36 3.74
CA LEU A 23 -1.55 -6.91 3.80
C LEU A 23 -0.52 -6.17 2.93
N ILE A 24 -1.01 -5.37 1.97
CA ILE A 24 -0.18 -4.52 1.13
C ILE A 24 -0.28 -3.08 1.62
N ILE A 25 0.84 -2.52 2.07
CA ILE A 25 0.94 -1.18 2.62
C ILE A 25 1.47 -0.22 1.56
N GLY A 26 0.68 0.79 1.21
CA GLY A 26 1.11 1.92 0.36
C GLY A 26 1.48 3.16 1.18
N THR A 27 1.74 4.26 0.48
CA THR A 27 2.11 5.53 1.14
C THR A 27 0.89 6.39 1.42
N PHE A 28 0.26 6.90 0.37
CA PHE A 28 -0.90 7.78 0.47
C PHE A 28 -1.67 7.87 -0.85
N ASN A 29 -3.01 7.82 -0.74
CA ASN A 29 -3.91 8.13 -1.84
C ASN A 29 -4.81 9.32 -1.46
N PRO A 30 -4.52 10.56 -1.88
CA PRO A 30 -5.25 11.76 -1.42
C PRO A 30 -6.67 11.84 -1.98
N ASN A 31 -7.60 12.33 -1.16
CA ASN A 31 -8.97 12.60 -1.56
C ASN A 31 -9.10 13.98 -2.21
N VAL A 32 -8.69 14.07 -3.47
CA VAL A 32 -8.80 15.28 -4.30
C VAL A 32 -9.59 14.98 -5.57
N GLU A 33 -10.21 16.01 -6.16
CA GLU A 33 -11.15 15.90 -7.28
C GLU A 33 -10.57 15.17 -8.50
N ASP A 34 -9.31 15.43 -8.81
CA ASP A 34 -8.60 14.83 -9.95
C ASP A 34 -8.13 13.39 -9.69
N ASN A 35 -8.21 12.92 -8.45
CA ASN A 35 -7.86 11.53 -8.15
C ASN A 35 -9.00 10.58 -8.54
N LYS A 36 -8.94 10.06 -9.76
CA LYS A 36 -9.92 9.11 -10.31
C LYS A 36 -9.75 7.66 -9.84
N ALA A 37 -8.88 7.38 -8.87
CA ALA A 37 -8.74 6.03 -8.32
C ALA A 37 -10.04 5.58 -7.65
N ASN A 38 -10.65 4.49 -8.15
CA ASN A 38 -11.88 3.93 -7.58
C ASN A 38 -11.62 2.87 -6.50
N PHE A 39 -10.39 2.41 -6.35
CA PHE A 39 -9.91 1.51 -5.32
C PHE A 39 -8.38 1.67 -5.15
N PHE A 40 -7.77 1.04 -4.15
CA PHE A 40 -6.32 1.09 -3.93
C PHE A 40 -5.56 0.77 -5.23
N TYR A 41 -4.45 1.47 -5.48
CA TYR A 41 -3.59 1.25 -6.66
C TYR A 41 -4.31 1.32 -8.03
N SER A 42 -5.46 2.01 -8.14
CA SER A 42 -6.24 2.04 -9.39
C SER A 42 -5.94 3.24 -10.31
N ARG A 43 -4.87 3.99 -10.06
CA ARG A 43 -4.43 5.06 -10.98
C ARG A 43 -3.84 4.46 -12.27
N PRO A 44 -3.98 5.11 -13.44
CA PRO A 44 -3.55 4.54 -14.73
C PRO A 44 -2.08 4.12 -14.81
N ARG A 45 -1.18 4.83 -14.10
CA ARG A 45 0.25 4.52 -14.06
C ARG A 45 0.63 3.47 -13.02
N ASN A 46 -0.34 2.85 -12.35
CA ASN A 46 -0.09 1.78 -11.40
C ASN A 46 -0.40 0.41 -12.03
N TYR A 47 0.45 -0.57 -11.78
CA TYR A 47 0.38 -1.91 -12.36
C TYR A 47 0.07 -2.98 -11.32
N LEU A 48 -0.30 -2.63 -10.09
CA LEU A 48 -0.61 -3.64 -9.07
C LEU A 48 -1.74 -4.57 -9.51
N TRP A 49 -2.77 -4.02 -10.15
CA TRP A 49 -3.88 -4.80 -10.72
C TRP A 49 -3.54 -5.55 -12.00
N THR A 50 -2.34 -5.37 -12.56
CA THR A 50 -1.75 -6.32 -13.51
C THR A 50 -1.02 -7.42 -12.75
N ILE A 51 -0.20 -7.04 -11.77
CA ILE A 51 0.69 -7.93 -11.02
C ILE A 51 -0.06 -8.98 -10.20
N LEU A 52 -1.05 -8.57 -9.39
CA LEU A 52 -1.75 -9.49 -8.49
C LEU A 52 -2.48 -10.60 -9.28
N PRO A 53 -3.30 -10.30 -10.30
CA PRO A 53 -3.95 -11.37 -11.07
C PRO A 53 -2.95 -12.24 -11.83
N THR A 54 -1.89 -11.66 -12.40
CA THR A 54 -0.85 -12.42 -13.11
C THR A 54 -0.15 -13.43 -12.20
N ALA A 55 0.10 -13.10 -10.93
CA ALA A 55 0.67 -14.03 -9.95
C ALA A 55 -0.19 -15.28 -9.74
N HIS A 56 -1.50 -15.20 -9.98
CA HIS A 56 -2.45 -16.31 -9.86
C HIS A 56 -2.95 -16.84 -11.21
N THR A 57 -2.21 -16.58 -12.29
CA THR A 57 -2.53 -17.01 -13.66
C THR A 57 -3.94 -16.52 -14.09
N LYS A 58 -4.32 -15.32 -13.65
CA LYS A 58 -5.58 -14.64 -14.00
C LYS A 58 -5.33 -13.45 -14.92
N LYS A 59 -6.40 -13.04 -15.62
CA LYS A 59 -6.39 -11.84 -16.45
C LYS A 59 -6.22 -10.59 -15.57
N GLY A 60 -5.38 -9.65 -16.01
CA GLY A 60 -5.17 -8.38 -15.32
C GLY A 60 -6.47 -7.58 -15.12
N LEU A 61 -6.60 -6.95 -13.95
CA LEU A 61 -7.75 -6.21 -13.47
C LEU A 61 -7.53 -4.68 -13.50
N LYS A 62 -6.53 -4.20 -14.25
CA LYS A 62 -6.16 -2.78 -14.28
C LYS A 62 -7.34 -1.85 -14.58
N ASN A 63 -8.16 -2.23 -15.55
CA ASN A 63 -9.35 -1.48 -15.98
C ASN A 63 -10.66 -2.07 -15.41
N ALA A 64 -10.57 -3.01 -14.46
CA ALA A 64 -11.73 -3.63 -13.86
C ALA A 64 -12.44 -2.69 -12.87
N SER A 65 -13.71 -2.98 -12.60
CA SER A 65 -14.50 -2.30 -11.59
C SER A 65 -13.94 -2.49 -10.18
N ARG A 66 -14.39 -1.64 -9.25
CA ARG A 66 -14.08 -1.79 -7.83
C ARG A 66 -14.52 -3.17 -7.30
N LEU A 67 -15.74 -3.59 -7.64
CA LEU A 67 -16.30 -4.87 -7.21
C LEU A 67 -15.46 -6.07 -7.66
N GLU A 68 -14.97 -6.08 -8.90
CA GLU A 68 -14.10 -7.16 -9.39
C GLU A 68 -12.77 -7.21 -8.62
N LYS A 69 -12.21 -6.05 -8.28
CA LYS A 69 -10.97 -5.95 -7.48
C LYS A 69 -11.20 -6.40 -6.04
N GLU A 70 -12.33 -6.02 -5.43
CA GLU A 70 -12.73 -6.47 -4.09
C GLU A 70 -12.96 -7.98 -4.06
N ASN A 71 -13.66 -8.54 -5.06
CA ASN A 71 -13.87 -9.99 -5.18
C ASN A 71 -12.56 -10.75 -5.34
N PHE A 72 -11.65 -10.24 -6.17
CA PHE A 72 -10.31 -10.81 -6.30
C PHE A 72 -9.57 -10.78 -4.96
N SER A 73 -9.57 -9.62 -4.29
CA SER A 73 -8.89 -9.42 -3.02
C SER A 73 -9.43 -10.36 -1.93
N SER A 74 -10.75 -10.51 -1.85
CA SER A 74 -11.41 -11.48 -0.96
C SER A 74 -11.02 -12.92 -1.28
N THR A 75 -11.08 -13.32 -2.56
CA THR A 75 -10.72 -14.67 -3.01
C THR A 75 -9.29 -15.06 -2.63
N TYR A 76 -8.35 -14.13 -2.72
CA TYR A 76 -6.93 -14.35 -2.42
C TYR A 76 -6.52 -13.82 -1.04
N LYS A 77 -7.48 -13.39 -0.21
CA LYS A 77 -7.27 -12.89 1.15
C LYS A 77 -6.22 -11.78 1.25
N ILE A 78 -6.31 -10.84 0.32
CA ILE A 78 -5.44 -9.66 0.22
C ILE A 78 -6.20 -8.44 0.76
N ALA A 79 -5.55 -7.70 1.65
CA ALA A 79 -6.01 -6.42 2.15
C ALA A 79 -5.03 -5.30 1.81
N PHE A 80 -5.52 -4.06 1.89
CA PHE A 80 -4.73 -2.85 1.61
C PHE A 80 -4.82 -1.85 2.76
N ILE A 81 -3.75 -1.10 2.95
CA ILE A 81 -3.76 0.10 3.81
C ILE A 81 -2.66 1.04 3.30
N ASP A 82 -2.77 2.34 3.60
CA ASP A 82 -1.70 3.31 3.33
C ASP A 82 -1.15 3.83 4.66
N LEU A 83 0.09 4.31 4.71
CA LEU A 83 0.69 4.84 5.94
C LEU A 83 0.03 6.13 6.42
N ILE A 84 -0.36 6.99 5.49
CA ILE A 84 -0.83 8.35 5.79
C ILE A 84 -2.36 8.37 5.90
N GLU A 85 -2.85 8.91 7.01
CA GLU A 85 -4.27 9.18 7.20
C GLU A 85 -4.66 10.51 6.56
N ASN A 86 -3.91 11.55 6.89
CA ASN A 86 -4.02 12.87 6.30
C ASN A 86 -2.68 13.60 6.37
N VAL A 87 -2.56 14.65 5.56
CA VAL A 87 -1.37 15.49 5.46
C VAL A 87 -1.78 16.94 5.27
N LYS A 88 -1.11 17.87 5.95
CA LYS A 88 -1.29 19.30 5.71
C LYS A 88 -0.29 19.77 4.65
N VAL A 89 -0.79 20.37 3.58
CA VAL A 89 0.02 20.90 2.49
C VAL A 89 -0.26 22.38 2.28
N HIS A 90 0.67 23.10 1.67
CA HIS A 90 0.44 24.48 1.25
C HIS A 90 -0.57 24.54 0.09
N GLU A 91 -1.28 25.66 -0.02
CA GLU A 91 -2.15 25.94 -1.16
C GLU A 91 -1.41 25.73 -2.50
N GLY A 92 -2.05 25.02 -3.43
CA GLY A 92 -1.48 24.64 -4.72
C GLY A 92 -0.66 23.36 -4.72
N GLN A 93 -0.49 22.67 -3.58
CA GLN A 93 0.20 21.39 -3.46
C GLN A 93 -0.73 20.21 -3.16
N GLU A 94 -2.05 20.39 -3.25
CA GLU A 94 -3.07 19.38 -2.95
C GLU A 94 -2.95 18.14 -3.84
N VAL A 95 -2.43 18.33 -5.05
CA VAL A 95 -2.20 17.26 -6.03
C VAL A 95 -0.73 16.83 -6.10
N ASN A 96 0.11 17.20 -5.12
CA ASN A 96 1.48 16.73 -5.04
C ASN A 96 1.53 15.36 -4.36
N TYR A 97 1.67 14.32 -5.18
CA TYR A 97 1.72 12.92 -4.72
C TYR A 97 3.15 12.43 -4.44
N GLU A 98 4.16 13.30 -4.51
CA GLU A 98 5.54 12.87 -4.32
C GLU A 98 5.79 12.60 -2.84
N ASP A 99 6.00 11.33 -2.51
CA ASP A 99 6.29 10.93 -1.12
C ASP A 99 7.43 11.75 -0.49
N ALA A 100 8.47 12.11 -1.24
CA ALA A 100 9.60 12.92 -0.75
C ALA A 100 9.18 14.35 -0.34
N TYR A 101 8.15 14.89 -1.00
CA TYR A 101 7.52 16.14 -0.60
C TYR A 101 6.63 15.93 0.62
N LEU A 102 5.76 14.90 0.56
CA LEU A 102 4.80 14.58 1.62
C LEU A 102 5.48 14.30 2.95
N ASP A 103 6.59 13.54 2.95
CA ASP A 103 7.35 13.17 4.16
C ASP A 103 7.86 14.39 4.96
N LYS A 104 7.98 15.55 4.31
CA LYS A 104 8.40 16.81 4.95
C LYS A 104 7.25 17.60 5.57
N GLN A 105 6.01 17.19 5.32
CA GLN A 105 4.81 17.90 5.75
C GLN A 105 4.32 17.45 7.13
N GLU A 106 3.36 18.17 7.70
CA GLU A 106 2.64 17.67 8.89
C GLU A 106 1.76 16.49 8.47
N ILE A 107 2.07 15.29 9.00
CA ILE A 107 1.40 14.03 8.65
C ILE A 107 0.73 13.48 9.90
N GLU A 108 -0.52 13.07 9.75
CA GLU A 108 -1.17 12.15 10.66
C GLU A 108 -1.07 10.72 10.09
N TRP A 109 -0.51 9.82 10.89
CA TRP A 109 -0.25 8.44 10.50
C TRP A 109 -1.44 7.54 10.82
N ARG A 110 -1.73 6.61 9.91
CA ARG A 110 -2.65 5.50 10.21
C ARG A 110 -2.07 4.64 11.32
N LYS A 111 -2.96 4.12 12.17
CA LYS A 111 -2.62 3.12 13.19
C LYS A 111 -2.50 1.71 12.56
N VAL A 112 -1.55 1.55 11.64
CA VAL A 112 -1.40 0.30 10.85
C VAL A 112 -1.20 -0.93 11.74
N ILE A 113 -0.40 -0.82 12.79
CA ILE A 113 -0.17 -1.92 13.74
C ILE A 113 -1.47 -2.33 14.46
N GLU A 114 -2.32 -1.37 14.83
CA GLU A 114 -3.62 -1.70 15.46
C GLU A 114 -4.53 -2.45 14.49
N VAL A 115 -4.57 -2.02 13.22
CA VAL A 115 -5.29 -2.75 12.16
C VAL A 115 -4.73 -4.17 12.01
N MET A 116 -3.41 -4.34 12.02
CA MET A 116 -2.77 -5.65 11.90
C MET A 116 -3.12 -6.59 13.07
N LYS A 117 -3.32 -6.07 14.29
CA LYS A 117 -3.76 -6.89 15.45
C LYS A 117 -5.15 -7.48 15.24
N GLU A 118 -5.99 -6.86 14.41
CA GLU A 118 -7.33 -7.36 14.09
C GLU A 118 -7.33 -8.45 13.00
N LEU A 119 -6.20 -8.64 12.31
CA LEU A 119 -6.03 -9.61 11.22
C LEU A 119 -5.42 -10.92 11.76
N SER A 120 -6.25 -11.77 12.36
CA SER A 120 -5.79 -12.99 13.04
C SER A 120 -5.09 -14.00 12.14
N ASN A 121 -5.31 -13.93 10.82
CA ASN A 121 -4.75 -14.85 9.84
C ASN A 121 -3.58 -14.25 9.05
N LEU A 122 -3.09 -13.06 9.44
CA LEU A 122 -2.07 -12.35 8.69
C LEU A 122 -0.76 -13.14 8.65
N LYS A 123 -0.36 -13.57 7.45
CA LYS A 123 0.87 -14.35 7.23
C LYS A 123 2.00 -13.47 6.71
N ARG A 124 1.66 -12.46 5.91
CA ARG A 124 2.65 -11.60 5.26
C ARG A 124 2.17 -10.17 5.08
N VAL A 125 3.14 -9.27 5.10
CA VAL A 125 2.96 -7.83 4.93
C VAL A 125 4.03 -7.35 3.97
N CYS A 126 3.67 -6.45 3.06
CA CYS A 126 4.68 -5.72 2.30
C CYS A 126 4.44 -4.23 2.32
N PHE A 127 5.52 -3.48 2.17
CA PHE A 127 5.44 -2.07 1.83
C PHE A 127 5.76 -1.91 0.34
N SER A 128 4.91 -1.21 -0.41
CA SER A 128 4.97 -1.13 -1.88
C SER A 128 6.05 -0.16 -2.40
N ARG A 129 7.17 -0.03 -1.68
CA ARG A 129 8.32 0.79 -2.02
C ARG A 129 9.58 0.21 -1.36
N SER A 130 10.70 0.21 -2.09
CA SER A 130 11.98 -0.38 -1.66
C SER A 130 13.08 0.64 -1.32
N THR A 131 12.91 1.92 -1.66
CA THR A 131 13.91 2.99 -1.44
C THR A 131 13.39 4.04 -0.47
N PHE A 132 14.26 4.59 0.38
CA PHE A 132 13.83 5.42 1.53
C PHE A 132 14.70 6.64 1.82
N ALA A 133 15.76 6.89 1.04
CA ALA A 133 16.72 7.97 1.33
C ALA A 133 16.08 9.36 1.41
N ASP A 134 14.98 9.55 0.67
CA ASP A 134 14.19 10.77 0.53
C ASP A 134 12.93 10.82 1.42
N ILE A 135 12.65 9.78 2.20
CA ILE A 135 11.43 9.65 3.03
C ILE A 135 11.73 9.11 4.45
N PRO A 136 12.62 9.77 5.22
CA PRO A 136 13.05 9.26 6.53
C PRO A 136 11.92 9.08 7.56
N ARG A 137 10.85 9.89 7.54
CA ARG A 137 9.76 9.78 8.53
C ARG A 137 8.86 8.58 8.24
N MET A 138 8.48 8.37 6.98
CA MET A 138 7.79 7.16 6.53
C MET A 138 8.65 5.92 6.81
N ASN A 139 9.97 5.98 6.54
CA ASN A 139 10.86 4.84 6.83
C ASN A 139 10.84 4.46 8.31
N LYS A 140 10.78 5.44 9.23
CA LYS A 140 10.66 5.16 10.66
C LYS A 140 9.39 4.37 10.99
N VAL A 141 8.24 4.78 10.45
CA VAL A 141 6.96 4.06 10.64
C VAL A 141 7.02 2.66 10.02
N VAL A 142 7.65 2.52 8.85
CA VAL A 142 7.85 1.22 8.20
C VAL A 142 8.73 0.29 9.03
N ILE A 143 9.78 0.81 9.68
CA ILE A 143 10.62 0.04 10.60
C ILE A 143 9.80 -0.45 11.80
N GLU A 144 8.95 0.40 12.39
CA GLU A 144 8.06 -0.01 13.50
C GLU A 144 7.11 -1.14 13.08
N ILE A 145 6.59 -1.10 11.85
CA ILE A 145 5.74 -2.17 11.28
C ILE A 145 6.55 -3.45 11.04
N GLU A 146 7.77 -3.32 10.51
CA GLU A 146 8.68 -4.44 10.25
C GLU A 146 9.09 -5.14 11.55
N ASP A 147 9.40 -4.39 12.60
CA ASP A 147 9.70 -4.91 13.94
C ASP A 147 8.50 -5.65 14.53
N TYR A 148 7.29 -5.08 14.43
CA TYR A 148 6.06 -5.79 14.83
C TYR A 148 5.86 -7.09 14.05
N CYS A 149 6.10 -7.08 12.73
CA CYS A 149 6.00 -8.29 11.92
C CYS A 149 6.98 -9.36 12.39
N LYS A 150 8.23 -8.98 12.65
CA LYS A 150 9.28 -9.87 13.14
C LYS A 150 8.89 -10.51 14.48
N ASP A 151 8.43 -9.70 15.44
CA ASP A 151 8.03 -10.18 16.76
C ASP A 151 6.83 -11.15 16.71
N ASN A 152 5.96 -10.98 15.71
CA ASN A 152 4.78 -11.81 15.51
C ASN A 152 4.95 -12.91 14.44
N LYS A 153 6.17 -13.15 13.96
CA LYS A 153 6.51 -14.15 12.92
C LYS A 153 5.71 -13.97 11.62
N ILE A 154 5.39 -12.73 11.27
CA ILE A 154 4.75 -12.33 10.03
C ILE A 154 5.86 -12.01 9.02
N LYS A 155 5.79 -12.57 7.82
CA LYS A 155 6.76 -12.28 6.76
C LYS A 155 6.62 -10.82 6.32
N PHE A 156 7.68 -10.02 6.45
CA PHE A 156 7.71 -8.65 5.97
C PHE A 156 8.64 -8.51 4.76
N GLN A 157 8.25 -7.71 3.76
CA GLN A 157 9.13 -7.36 2.65
C GLN A 157 8.87 -5.94 2.11
N ARG A 158 9.95 -5.24 1.78
CA ARG A 158 9.90 -3.98 1.02
C ARG A 158 9.99 -4.30 -0.47
N LEU A 159 8.96 -3.99 -1.24
CA LEU A 159 8.85 -4.37 -2.66
C LEU A 159 9.10 -3.20 -3.60
N VAL A 160 9.57 -3.48 -4.81
CA VAL A 160 9.63 -2.47 -5.87
C VAL A 160 8.21 -2.00 -6.17
N THR A 161 8.04 -0.67 -6.23
CA THR A 161 6.74 -0.06 -6.42
C THR A 161 6.03 -0.57 -7.70
N PRO A 162 4.72 -0.85 -7.63
CA PRO A 162 3.94 -1.22 -8.81
C PRO A 162 3.68 -0.02 -9.73
N ALA A 163 4.09 1.19 -9.35
CA ALA A 163 3.90 2.38 -10.17
C ALA A 163 4.88 2.47 -11.36
N ARG A 164 4.49 3.31 -12.33
CA ARG A 164 5.22 3.81 -13.51
C ARG A 164 5.53 2.79 -14.62
N PHE A 165 6.03 1.60 -14.28
CA PHE A 165 6.45 0.59 -15.27
C PHE A 165 6.11 -0.84 -14.84
N TYR A 166 6.13 -1.76 -15.79
CA TYR A 166 5.95 -3.20 -15.59
C TYR A 166 7.03 -3.97 -16.36
N ASN A 167 7.64 -4.97 -15.73
CA ASN A 167 8.60 -5.88 -16.32
C ASN A 167 8.61 -7.22 -15.58
N GLU A 168 9.27 -8.23 -16.15
CA GLU A 168 9.32 -9.60 -15.59
C GLU A 168 9.98 -9.63 -14.22
N ALA A 169 11.13 -8.96 -14.03
CA ALA A 169 11.81 -8.92 -12.74
C ALA A 169 10.91 -8.37 -11.60
N LYS A 170 10.08 -7.36 -11.89
CA LYS A 170 9.08 -6.86 -10.94
C LYS A 170 8.01 -7.92 -10.68
N GLN A 171 7.48 -8.55 -11.72
CA GLN A 171 6.49 -9.63 -11.56
C GLN A 171 7.06 -10.76 -10.70
N ASP A 172 8.30 -11.20 -10.94
CA ASP A 172 8.96 -12.28 -10.20
C ASP A 172 9.16 -11.94 -8.74
N GLN A 173 9.58 -10.70 -8.43
CA GLN A 173 9.70 -10.23 -7.05
C GLN A 173 8.35 -10.31 -6.31
N TRP A 174 7.27 -9.85 -6.95
CA TRP A 174 5.93 -9.90 -6.39
C TRP A 174 5.42 -11.34 -6.28
N ASN A 175 5.65 -12.20 -7.27
CA ASN A 175 5.31 -13.63 -7.22
C ASN A 175 5.97 -14.31 -6.02
N ASN A 176 7.28 -14.08 -5.80
CA ASN A 176 8.02 -14.65 -4.69
C ASN A 176 7.47 -14.21 -3.32
N PHE A 177 6.94 -13.00 -3.22
CA PHE A 177 6.27 -12.54 -2.01
C PHE A 177 4.88 -13.18 -1.84
N LEU A 178 4.06 -13.18 -2.91
CA LEU A 178 2.65 -13.58 -2.89
C LEU A 178 2.44 -15.09 -2.83
N LEU A 179 3.34 -15.89 -3.40
CA LEU A 179 3.12 -17.33 -3.59
C LEU A 179 3.99 -18.20 -2.67
N ASN A 180 5.12 -17.67 -2.16
CA ASN A 180 6.01 -18.47 -1.31
C ASN A 180 5.66 -18.28 0.17
N ASP A 181 5.10 -19.33 0.76
CA ASP A 181 4.80 -19.46 2.19
C ASP A 181 6.04 -19.79 3.03
N SER A 182 7.18 -20.06 2.39
CA SER A 182 8.43 -20.35 3.08
C SER A 182 8.93 -19.10 3.80
N GLY A 183 8.64 -19.03 5.10
CA GLY A 183 9.47 -18.31 6.05
C GLY A 183 10.80 -19.06 6.16
N GLN A 184 11.86 -18.53 5.55
CA GLN A 184 13.20 -18.83 6.04
C GLN A 184 14.06 -17.55 6.06
N PRO A 185 14.80 -17.36 7.16
CA PRO A 185 15.85 -16.35 7.26
C PRO A 185 17.03 -16.80 6.38
N ASN A 186 17.67 -15.85 5.71
CA ASN A 186 19.10 -15.96 5.45
C ASN A 186 19.83 -15.17 6.53
#